data_AF-A0A3P8UIK4-F1
#
_entry.id   AF-A0A3P8UIK4-F1
#
_cell.length_a   1.000
_cell.length_b   1.000
_cell.length_c   1.000
_cell.angle_alpha   90.00
_cell.angle_beta   90.00
_cell.angle_gamma   90.00
#
_symmetry.space_group_name_H-M   'P 1'
#
loop_
_entity.id
_entity.type
_entity.pdbx_description
1 polymer ?
#
loop_
_entity_poly.entity_id
_entity_poly.type
_entity_poly.pdbx_seq_one_letter_code
_entity_poly.pdbx_strand_id
1 'polypeptide(L)'
;MEIQPIMELLASMKSHSVAEDVDIRDTVLNDDDIGDSCHEDFLHKAVSSHLQTCGCSIVVGSNAEKVNKIVRTLCLFLTPAERKCSRLCRTDSSFKYDTGLFVQGLLKDSTGSFVLPFRQVLYSPYPTTHIDVDINTVKQMPPCHEHTYNQRCYMRSELSALWKTFSEEDIPPDTVIHTDESFTPDLNIFQDVTHKDTLVKSFIDEVFMLKPGLSLRSTYLAQFLLLLHRKSLTLLKYIEDETQKGKKPFRSLRNLKTDLDLTVEGDLNIVMALAEKLRAGLHSFVFGKPFYTSVQERDLLMTL
;
A
#
# COMPACT_ATOMS: atom_id res chain seq x y z
N MET A 1 2.62 -27.02 11.02
CA MET A 1 3.97 -27.28 10.48
C MET A 1 4.32 -26.06 9.62
N GLU A 2 5.09 -25.12 10.18
CA GLU A 2 5.28 -23.75 9.63
C GLU A 2 6.09 -23.68 8.31
N ILE A 3 6.76 -24.77 7.92
CA ILE A 3 7.66 -24.80 6.76
C ILE A 3 6.88 -24.94 5.43
N GLN A 4 5.73 -25.63 5.46
CA GLN A 4 4.98 -25.92 4.23
C GLN A 4 4.50 -24.66 3.50
N PRO A 5 3.89 -23.65 4.16
CA PRO A 5 3.48 -22.41 3.49
C PRO A 5 4.65 -21.67 2.82
N ILE A 6 5.83 -21.68 3.44
CA ILE A 6 7.04 -21.04 2.88
C ILE A 6 7.49 -21.76 1.60
N MET A 7 7.49 -23.10 1.62
CA MET A 7 7.84 -23.88 0.43
C MET A 7 6.84 -23.68 -0.72
N GLU A 8 5.55 -23.60 -0.40
CA GLU A 8 4.49 -23.28 -1.36
C GLU A 8 4.67 -21.87 -1.95
N LEU A 9 5.01 -20.88 -1.11
CA LEU A 9 5.34 -19.52 -1.55
C LEU A 9 6.52 -19.54 -2.52
N LEU A 10 7.66 -20.14 -2.16
CA LEU A 10 8.84 -20.17 -3.02
C LEU A 10 8.57 -20.87 -4.37
N ALA A 11 7.81 -21.97 -4.35
CA ALA A 11 7.39 -22.66 -5.56
C ALA A 11 6.47 -21.79 -6.44
N SER A 12 5.56 -21.02 -5.82
CA SER A 12 4.69 -20.10 -6.54
C SER A 12 5.47 -18.94 -7.15
N MET A 13 6.46 -18.38 -6.45
CA MET A 13 7.30 -17.30 -6.97
C MET A 13 8.15 -17.79 -8.14
N LYS A 14 8.68 -19.02 -8.08
CA LYS A 14 9.42 -19.60 -9.21
C LYS A 14 8.58 -19.71 -10.49
N SER A 15 7.27 -19.88 -10.38
CA SER A 15 6.38 -20.17 -11.51
C SER A 15 5.54 -18.97 -11.98
N HIS A 16 5.20 -18.06 -11.07
CA HIS A 16 4.24 -16.98 -11.31
C HIS A 16 4.75 -15.60 -10.83
N SER A 17 6.03 -15.44 -10.49
CA SER A 17 6.59 -14.11 -10.22
C SER A 17 6.44 -13.21 -11.44
N VAL A 18 6.20 -11.92 -11.19
CA VAL A 18 6.25 -10.91 -12.25
C VAL A 18 7.70 -10.74 -12.73
N ALA A 19 7.89 -10.62 -14.04
CA ALA A 19 9.21 -10.38 -14.64
C ALA A 19 9.78 -9.01 -14.24
N GLU A 20 11.10 -8.86 -14.32
CA GLU A 20 11.76 -7.55 -14.08
C GLU A 20 11.26 -6.49 -15.07
N ASP A 21 11.19 -6.88 -16.35
CA ASP A 21 10.68 -6.05 -17.42
C ASP A 21 9.22 -6.43 -17.70
N VAL A 22 8.32 -5.50 -17.38
CA VAL A 22 6.89 -5.63 -17.70
C VAL A 22 6.65 -4.86 -19.00
N ASP A 23 6.23 -5.57 -20.05
CA ASP A 23 5.83 -4.91 -21.30
C ASP A 23 4.52 -4.16 -21.08
N ILE A 24 4.53 -2.85 -21.36
CA ILE A 24 3.35 -1.99 -21.26
C ILE A 24 2.19 -2.50 -22.12
N ARG A 25 2.49 -3.25 -23.20
CA ARG A 25 1.49 -3.86 -24.10
C ARG A 25 0.57 -4.86 -23.41
N ASP A 26 1.02 -5.47 -22.31
CA ASP A 26 0.25 -6.44 -21.54
C ASP A 26 -0.57 -5.79 -20.40
N THR A 27 -0.72 -4.46 -20.43
CA THR A 27 -1.33 -3.66 -19.35
C THR A 27 -2.49 -2.81 -19.86
N VAL A 28 -3.26 -2.22 -18.94
CA VAL A 28 -4.36 -1.30 -19.28
C VAL A 28 -3.83 -0.03 -19.96
N LEU A 29 -2.58 0.36 -19.70
CA LEU A 29 -2.00 1.55 -20.33
C LEU A 29 -1.75 1.40 -21.83
N ASN A 30 -1.94 0.22 -22.43
CA ASN A 30 -1.88 0.05 -23.88
C ASN A 30 -3.26 0.03 -24.56
N ASP A 31 -4.35 0.09 -23.79
CA ASP A 31 -5.71 0.17 -24.35
C ASP A 31 -5.90 1.49 -25.11
N ASP A 32 -6.61 1.47 -26.24
CA ASP A 32 -6.74 2.64 -27.13
C ASP A 32 -7.38 3.84 -26.41
N ASP A 33 -8.36 3.56 -25.55
CA ASP A 33 -8.99 4.51 -24.64
C ASP A 33 -8.98 3.97 -23.19
N ILE A 34 -9.28 4.87 -22.26
CA ILE A 34 -9.48 4.52 -20.85
C ILE A 34 -10.85 3.90 -20.57
N GLY A 35 -11.71 3.75 -21.58
CA GLY A 35 -13.11 3.36 -21.41
C GLY A 35 -14.00 4.48 -20.87
N ASP A 36 -15.09 4.09 -20.21
CA ASP A 36 -16.07 5.02 -19.65
C ASP A 36 -15.57 5.71 -18.37
N SER A 37 -16.34 6.68 -17.86
CA SER A 37 -15.97 7.43 -16.66
C SER A 37 -15.86 6.57 -15.40
N CYS A 38 -16.52 5.40 -15.36
CA CYS A 38 -16.41 4.47 -14.25
C CYS A 38 -15.07 3.72 -14.30
N HIS A 39 -14.63 3.32 -15.49
CA HIS A 39 -13.33 2.68 -15.68
C HIS A 39 -12.18 3.64 -15.42
N GLU A 40 -12.32 4.90 -15.85
CA GLU A 40 -11.36 5.96 -15.53
C GLU A 40 -11.21 6.17 -14.01
N ASP A 41 -12.34 6.36 -13.30
CA ASP A 41 -12.33 6.55 -11.85
C ASP A 41 -11.77 5.32 -11.11
N PHE A 42 -12.07 4.11 -11.60
CA PHE A 42 -11.51 2.86 -11.07
C PHE A 42 -9.99 2.80 -11.24
N LEU A 43 -9.48 3.05 -12.45
CA LEU A 43 -8.04 3.00 -12.74
C LEU A 43 -7.30 4.07 -11.95
N HIS A 44 -7.85 5.29 -11.88
CA HIS A 44 -7.32 6.37 -11.06
C HIS A 44 -7.20 5.95 -9.59
N LYS A 45 -8.29 5.50 -8.98
CA LYS A 45 -8.28 5.04 -7.58
C LYS A 45 -7.31 3.89 -7.35
N ALA A 46 -7.24 2.92 -8.28
CA ALA A 46 -6.36 1.77 -8.16
C ALA A 46 -4.89 2.19 -8.14
N VAL A 47 -4.45 3.04 -9.08
CA VAL A 47 -3.07 3.52 -9.16
C VAL A 47 -2.75 4.44 -7.99
N SER A 48 -3.64 5.38 -7.66
CA SER A 48 -3.43 6.31 -6.54
C SER A 48 -3.31 5.59 -5.22
N SER A 49 -4.24 4.68 -4.92
CA SER A 49 -4.21 3.92 -3.68
C SER A 49 -2.97 3.03 -3.61
N HIS A 50 -2.61 2.35 -4.71
CA HIS A 50 -1.39 1.55 -4.80
C HIS A 50 -0.13 2.35 -4.46
N LEU A 51 0.00 3.56 -5.01
CA LEU A 51 1.15 4.43 -4.72
C LEU A 51 1.14 4.94 -3.28
N GLN A 52 -0.04 5.26 -2.72
CA GLN A 52 -0.19 5.69 -1.32
C GLN A 52 0.04 4.56 -0.32
N THR A 53 -0.17 3.30 -0.69
CA THR A 53 0.10 2.11 0.15
C THR A 53 1.47 1.50 -0.11
N CYS A 54 2.47 2.33 -0.42
CA CYS A 54 3.86 1.91 -0.62
C CYS A 54 4.05 0.86 -1.73
N GLY A 55 3.11 0.78 -2.68
CA GLY A 55 3.14 -0.20 -3.77
C GLY A 55 2.64 -1.59 -3.37
N CYS A 56 1.98 -1.74 -2.22
CA CYS A 56 1.44 -3.02 -1.76
C CYS A 56 -0.05 -3.15 -2.14
N SER A 57 -0.41 -4.17 -2.92
CA SER A 57 -1.78 -4.36 -3.40
C SER A 57 -2.17 -5.82 -3.59
N ILE A 58 -3.44 -6.09 -3.35
CA ILE A 58 -4.10 -7.36 -3.67
C ILE A 58 -5.14 -7.07 -4.73
N VAL A 59 -5.07 -7.80 -5.84
CA VAL A 59 -6.02 -7.73 -6.94
C VAL A 59 -6.82 -9.02 -6.95
N VAL A 60 -8.12 -8.92 -6.68
CA VAL A 60 -9.05 -10.05 -6.67
C VAL A 60 -10.04 -9.97 -7.83
N GLY A 61 -10.41 -11.12 -8.37
CA GLY A 61 -11.44 -11.23 -9.40
C GLY A 61 -11.75 -12.66 -9.78
N SER A 62 -12.76 -12.84 -10.62
CA SER A 62 -13.20 -14.16 -11.08
C SER A 62 -12.50 -14.62 -12.36
N ASN A 63 -11.78 -13.71 -13.04
CA ASN A 63 -11.08 -13.99 -14.29
C ASN A 63 -9.58 -13.68 -14.17
N ALA A 64 -8.74 -14.70 -14.39
CA ALA A 64 -7.30 -14.60 -14.25
C ALA A 64 -6.65 -13.61 -15.22
N GLU A 65 -7.17 -13.46 -16.45
CA GLU A 65 -6.63 -12.52 -17.43
C GLU A 65 -6.87 -11.07 -16.98
N LYS A 66 -8.09 -10.74 -16.52
CA LYS A 66 -8.41 -9.42 -15.97
C LYS A 66 -7.55 -9.10 -14.75
N VAL A 67 -7.46 -10.03 -13.80
CA VAL A 67 -6.61 -9.88 -12.61
C VAL A 67 -5.15 -9.65 -13.02
N ASN A 68 -4.61 -10.48 -13.90
CA ASN A 68 -3.22 -10.37 -14.34
C ASN A 68 -2.95 -9.09 -15.12
N LYS A 69 -3.90 -8.58 -15.91
CA LYS A 69 -3.77 -7.29 -16.60
C LYS A 69 -3.62 -6.15 -15.60
N ILE A 70 -4.43 -6.12 -14.53
CA ILE A 70 -4.31 -5.11 -13.47
C ILE A 70 -3.03 -5.30 -12.65
N VAL A 71 -2.66 -6.53 -12.29
CA VAL A 71 -1.39 -6.80 -11.58
C VAL A 71 -0.19 -6.26 -12.37
N ARG A 72 -0.11 -6.55 -13.68
CA ARG A 72 0.96 -6.01 -14.55
C ARG A 72 0.91 -4.49 -14.63
N THR A 73 -0.30 -3.91 -14.73
CA THR A 73 -0.50 -2.45 -14.75
C THR A 73 0.07 -1.79 -13.50
N LEU A 74 -0.23 -2.31 -12.31
CA LEU A 74 0.31 -1.76 -11.05
C LEU A 74 1.82 -1.99 -10.94
N CYS A 75 2.33 -3.13 -11.40
CA CYS A 75 3.76 -3.43 -11.37
C CYS A 75 4.61 -2.48 -12.25
N LEU A 76 4.01 -1.76 -13.20
CA LEU A 76 4.70 -0.71 -13.95
C LEU A 76 5.24 0.40 -13.02
N PHE A 77 4.57 0.65 -11.89
CA PHE A 77 4.94 1.68 -10.92
C PHE A 77 5.95 1.21 -9.86
N LEU A 78 6.38 -0.05 -9.94
CA LEU A 78 7.37 -0.64 -9.04
C LEU A 78 8.77 -0.67 -9.66
N THR A 79 9.79 -0.75 -8.80
CA THR A 79 11.16 -1.02 -9.25
C THR A 79 11.33 -2.49 -9.70
N PRO A 80 12.33 -2.83 -10.52
CA PRO A 80 12.56 -4.22 -10.94
C PRO A 80 12.71 -5.22 -9.77
N ALA A 81 13.35 -4.79 -8.67
CA ALA A 81 13.50 -5.62 -7.48
C ALA A 81 12.15 -5.90 -6.79
N GLU A 82 11.27 -4.90 -6.74
CA GLU A 82 9.93 -5.03 -6.15
C GLU A 82 8.99 -5.85 -7.04
N ARG A 83 9.13 -5.76 -8.37
CA ARG A 83 8.38 -6.59 -9.32
C ARG A 83 8.67 -8.08 -9.11
N LYS A 84 9.93 -8.46 -8.85
CA LYS A 84 10.28 -9.85 -8.50
C LYS A 84 9.61 -10.35 -7.22
N CYS A 85 9.22 -9.43 -6.34
CA CYS A 85 8.47 -9.71 -5.13
C CYS A 85 6.94 -9.57 -5.33
N SER A 86 6.47 -9.57 -6.57
CA SER A 86 5.04 -9.59 -6.94
C SER A 86 4.70 -10.89 -7.66
N ARG A 87 3.43 -11.31 -7.57
CA ARG A 87 2.96 -12.60 -8.10
C ARG A 87 1.70 -12.42 -8.93
N LEU A 88 1.74 -12.98 -10.15
CA LEU A 88 0.58 -13.13 -11.02
C LEU A 88 -0.37 -14.19 -10.46
N CYS A 89 -1.64 -14.04 -10.82
CA CYS A 89 -2.66 -15.03 -10.58
C CYS A 89 -2.46 -16.27 -11.47
N ARG A 90 -2.76 -17.44 -10.93
CA ARG A 90 -2.84 -18.70 -11.68
C ARG A 90 -4.25 -18.87 -12.25
N THR A 91 -4.38 -19.51 -13.42
CA THR A 91 -5.65 -19.66 -14.15
C THR A 91 -6.61 -20.65 -13.49
N ASP A 92 -6.08 -21.75 -12.95
CA ASP A 92 -6.89 -22.92 -12.60
C ASP A 92 -7.15 -23.05 -11.09
N SER A 93 -6.57 -22.16 -10.28
CA SER A 93 -6.77 -22.13 -8.83
C SER A 93 -6.22 -20.86 -8.22
N SER A 94 -6.73 -20.51 -7.04
CA SER A 94 -6.27 -19.34 -6.29
C SER A 94 -5.05 -19.69 -5.43
N PHE A 95 -4.08 -18.77 -5.36
CA PHE A 95 -3.08 -18.79 -4.30
C PHE A 95 -3.72 -18.29 -3.00
N LYS A 96 -3.06 -18.54 -1.88
CA LYS A 96 -3.38 -17.85 -0.63
C LYS A 96 -2.70 -16.47 -0.64
N TYR A 97 -3.23 -15.56 0.18
CA TYR A 97 -2.50 -14.34 0.48
C TYR A 97 -1.17 -14.67 1.16
N ASP A 98 -0.09 -14.03 0.71
CA ASP A 98 1.23 -14.17 1.33
C ASP A 98 1.73 -12.82 1.83
N THR A 99 2.11 -12.75 3.10
CA THR A 99 2.70 -11.56 3.70
C THR A 99 4.05 -11.23 3.04
N GLY A 100 4.26 -9.99 2.64
CA GLY A 100 5.55 -9.49 2.13
C GLY A 100 5.71 -9.45 0.60
N LEU A 101 4.72 -9.90 -0.16
CA LEU A 101 4.68 -9.61 -1.60
C LEU A 101 4.12 -8.20 -1.85
N PHE A 102 4.64 -7.51 -2.88
CA PHE A 102 4.17 -6.17 -3.25
C PHE A 102 2.80 -6.23 -3.93
N VAL A 103 2.69 -6.86 -5.10
CA VAL A 103 1.40 -7.01 -5.80
C VAL A 103 1.06 -8.48 -5.95
N GLN A 104 -0.17 -8.87 -5.60
CA GLN A 104 -0.63 -10.25 -5.68
C GLN A 104 -1.97 -10.34 -6.41
N GLY A 105 -2.02 -11.15 -7.47
CA GLY A 105 -3.26 -11.55 -8.11
C GLY A 105 -3.85 -12.80 -7.48
N LEU A 106 -5.11 -12.75 -7.04
CA LEU A 106 -5.81 -13.86 -6.39
C LEU A 106 -7.19 -14.07 -7.05
N LEU A 107 -7.58 -15.33 -7.28
CA LEU A 107 -8.93 -15.64 -7.77
C LEU A 107 -9.92 -15.72 -6.62
N LYS A 108 -11.14 -15.28 -6.89
CA LYS A 108 -12.32 -15.63 -6.09
C LYS A 108 -12.62 -17.12 -6.22
N ASP A 109 -13.25 -17.68 -5.20
CA ASP A 109 -13.75 -19.05 -5.21
C ASP A 109 -14.98 -19.20 -6.12
N SER A 110 -15.47 -20.43 -6.25
CA SER A 110 -16.67 -20.75 -7.06
C SER A 110 -17.94 -20.06 -6.58
N THR A 111 -17.97 -19.52 -5.36
CA THR A 111 -19.09 -18.73 -4.83
C THR A 111 -18.94 -17.23 -5.09
N GLY A 112 -17.89 -16.82 -5.83
CA GLY A 112 -17.58 -15.42 -6.09
C GLY A 112 -17.04 -14.69 -4.86
N SER A 113 -16.55 -15.42 -3.86
CA SER A 113 -16.05 -14.88 -2.60
C SER A 113 -14.54 -15.02 -2.50
N PHE A 114 -13.94 -14.21 -1.64
CA PHE A 114 -12.52 -14.30 -1.31
C PHE A 114 -12.34 -14.04 0.17
N VAL A 115 -11.66 -14.97 0.86
CA VAL A 115 -11.37 -14.85 2.28
C VAL A 115 -9.99 -14.24 2.46
N LEU A 116 -9.97 -12.98 2.88
CA LEU A 116 -8.74 -12.27 3.18
C LEU A 116 -8.29 -12.59 4.62
N PRO A 117 -7.10 -13.17 4.84
CA PRO A 117 -6.63 -13.50 6.18
C PRO A 117 -6.18 -12.22 6.92
N PHE A 118 -7.12 -11.62 7.67
CA PHE A 118 -6.93 -10.39 8.43
C PHE A 118 -5.60 -10.31 9.19
N ARG A 119 -5.25 -11.37 9.92
CA ARG A 119 -4.00 -11.47 10.69
C ARG A 119 -2.75 -11.32 9.83
N GLN A 120 -2.71 -11.98 8.69
CA GLN A 120 -1.55 -11.95 7.79
C GLN A 120 -1.41 -10.58 7.12
N VAL A 121 -2.54 -9.95 6.78
CA VAL A 121 -2.57 -8.59 6.21
C VAL A 121 -2.02 -7.57 7.21
N LEU A 122 -2.45 -7.64 8.48
CA LEU A 122 -1.91 -6.79 9.53
C LEU A 122 -0.40 -6.98 9.77
N TYR A 123 0.11 -8.20 9.58
CA TYR A 123 1.54 -8.50 9.72
C TYR A 123 2.39 -8.05 8.52
N SER A 124 1.79 -7.51 7.46
CA SER A 124 2.56 -6.97 6.35
C SER A 124 3.39 -5.76 6.75
N PRO A 125 4.60 -5.57 6.20
CA PRO A 125 5.45 -4.42 6.54
C PRO A 125 4.81 -3.07 6.17
N TYR A 126 3.99 -3.07 5.12
CA TYR A 126 3.32 -1.89 4.59
C TYR A 126 1.79 -2.09 4.54
N PRO A 127 1.01 -1.01 4.60
CA PRO A 127 -0.44 -1.08 4.35
C PRO A 127 -0.72 -1.61 2.95
N THR A 128 -1.90 -2.17 2.74
CA THR A 128 -2.26 -2.82 1.47
C THR A 128 -3.50 -2.16 0.86
N THR A 129 -3.52 -2.03 -0.46
CA THR A 129 -4.74 -1.72 -1.23
C THR A 129 -5.43 -3.01 -1.65
N HIS A 130 -6.74 -3.10 -1.44
CA HIS A 130 -7.60 -4.18 -1.93
C HIS A 130 -8.38 -3.71 -3.17
N ILE A 131 -8.15 -4.36 -4.31
CA ILE A 131 -8.74 -4.03 -5.60
C ILE A 131 -9.58 -5.21 -6.06
N ASP A 132 -10.87 -5.00 -6.26
CA ASP A 132 -11.79 -6.00 -6.84
C ASP A 132 -12.16 -5.60 -8.26
N VAL A 133 -11.69 -6.38 -9.24
CA VAL A 133 -11.87 -6.09 -10.67
C VAL A 133 -13.21 -6.55 -11.24
N ASP A 134 -14.00 -7.32 -10.49
CA ASP A 134 -15.33 -7.73 -10.97
C ASP A 134 -16.38 -6.65 -10.69
N ILE A 135 -16.23 -5.94 -9.57
CA ILE A 135 -17.14 -4.88 -9.13
C ILE A 135 -16.52 -3.47 -9.18
N ASN A 136 -15.30 -3.35 -9.72
CA ASN A 136 -14.54 -2.11 -9.84
C ASN A 136 -14.43 -1.32 -8.52
N THR A 137 -14.12 -2.02 -7.42
CA THR A 137 -13.96 -1.37 -6.10
C THR A 137 -12.50 -1.33 -5.68
N VAL A 138 -12.12 -0.23 -5.03
CA VAL A 138 -10.79 -0.02 -4.46
C VAL A 138 -10.96 0.39 -3.01
N LYS A 139 -10.38 -0.40 -2.10
CA LYS A 139 -10.31 -0.10 -0.68
C LYS A 139 -8.87 -0.07 -0.22
N GLN A 140 -8.61 0.69 0.84
CA GLN A 140 -7.26 1.02 1.27
C GLN A 140 -7.12 0.84 2.78
N MET A 141 -5.96 0.34 3.21
CA MET A 141 -5.57 0.36 4.61
C MET A 141 -5.08 1.74 5.06
N PRO A 142 -5.14 2.07 6.36
CA PRO A 142 -4.61 3.33 6.88
C PRO A 142 -3.15 3.61 6.50
N PRO A 143 -2.70 4.88 6.57
CA PRO A 143 -1.32 5.25 6.30
C PRO A 143 -0.29 4.45 7.11
N CYS A 144 0.95 4.43 6.63
CA CYS A 144 1.99 3.53 7.15
C CYS A 144 2.26 3.66 8.65
N HIS A 145 2.16 4.86 9.23
CA HIS A 145 2.34 5.05 10.67
C HIS A 145 1.21 4.41 11.50
N GLU A 146 -0.05 4.58 11.08
CA GLU A 146 -1.20 3.95 11.73
C GLU A 146 -1.13 2.42 11.58
N HIS A 147 -0.82 1.94 10.38
CA HIS A 147 -0.63 0.50 10.12
C HIS A 147 0.45 -0.10 11.02
N THR A 148 1.62 0.53 11.09
CA THR A 148 2.74 0.07 11.95
C THR A 148 2.36 0.09 13.42
N TYR A 149 1.63 1.12 13.86
CA TYR A 149 1.13 1.21 15.23
C TYR A 149 0.15 0.08 15.54
N ASN A 150 -0.88 -0.10 14.71
CA ASN A 150 -1.90 -1.13 14.86
C ASN A 150 -1.31 -2.54 14.81
N GLN A 151 -0.36 -2.77 13.91
CA GLN A 151 0.39 -4.03 13.83
C GLN A 151 1.10 -4.34 15.16
N ARG A 152 1.80 -3.36 15.74
CA ARG A 152 2.51 -3.55 17.03
C ARG A 152 1.55 -3.84 18.17
N CYS A 153 0.44 -3.12 18.24
CA CYS A 153 -0.59 -3.33 19.26
C CYS A 153 -1.22 -4.71 19.15
N TYR A 154 -1.58 -5.12 17.92
CA TYR A 154 -2.14 -6.43 17.66
C TYR A 154 -1.14 -7.56 17.98
N MET A 155 0.11 -7.44 17.55
CA MET A 155 1.16 -8.42 17.85
C MET A 155 1.43 -8.55 19.35
N ARG A 156 1.48 -7.42 20.08
CA ARG A 156 1.67 -7.41 21.53
C ARG A 156 0.49 -8.07 22.25
N SER A 157 -0.75 -7.81 21.80
CA SER A 157 -1.95 -8.44 22.35
C SER A 157 -1.94 -9.96 22.16
N GLU A 158 -1.64 -10.44 20.95
CA GLU A 158 -1.52 -11.87 20.64
C GLU A 158 -0.44 -12.57 21.49
N LEU A 159 0.75 -11.95 21.62
CA LEU A 159 1.83 -12.50 22.45
C LEU A 159 1.47 -12.52 23.94
N SER A 160 0.76 -11.49 24.43
CA SER A 160 0.27 -11.43 25.82
C SER A 160 -0.77 -12.52 26.09
N ALA A 161 -1.69 -12.75 25.13
CA ALA A 161 -2.67 -13.83 25.22
C ALA A 161 -1.99 -15.21 25.30
N LEU A 162 -1.00 -15.46 24.42
CA LEU A 162 -0.21 -16.68 24.46
C LEU A 162 0.49 -16.85 25.82
N TRP A 163 1.15 -15.80 26.32
CA TRP A 163 1.81 -15.83 27.63
C TRP A 163 0.84 -16.23 28.73
N LYS A 164 -0.36 -15.63 28.78
CA LYS A 164 -1.40 -15.96 29.76
C LYS A 164 -1.86 -17.42 29.66
N THR A 165 -2.00 -17.95 28.44
CA THR A 165 -2.40 -19.36 28.23
C THR A 165 -1.33 -20.35 28.70
N PHE A 166 -0.04 -20.01 28.61
CA PHE A 166 1.05 -20.87 29.08
C PHE A 166 1.38 -20.69 30.57
N SER A 167 0.90 -19.62 31.21
CA SER A 167 1.17 -19.28 32.61
C SER A 167 0.06 -19.77 33.55
N GLU A 168 -0.32 -21.05 33.50
CA GLU A 168 -1.33 -21.67 34.40
C GLU A 168 -0.95 -21.66 35.90
N GLU A 169 0.09 -20.92 36.32
CA GLU A 169 0.47 -20.72 37.72
C GLU A 169 0.42 -19.23 38.10
N ASP A 170 -0.25 -18.92 39.22
CA ASP A 170 -0.48 -17.61 39.82
C ASP A 170 0.70 -16.63 39.67
N ILE A 171 0.60 -15.71 38.70
CA ILE A 171 1.52 -14.57 38.61
C ILE A 171 1.06 -13.53 39.65
N PRO A 172 1.88 -13.19 40.67
CA PRO A 172 1.52 -12.17 41.64
C PRO A 172 1.31 -10.80 40.96
N PRO A 173 0.32 -10.01 41.39
CA PRO A 173 -0.15 -8.81 40.71
C PRO A 173 0.92 -7.72 40.48
N ASP A 174 2.06 -7.79 41.17
CA ASP A 174 3.12 -6.77 41.14
C ASP A 174 4.07 -6.85 39.92
N THR A 175 3.90 -7.84 39.03
CA THR A 175 4.70 -7.95 37.78
C THR A 175 3.92 -7.69 36.50
N VAL A 176 2.65 -7.26 36.62
CA VAL A 176 1.86 -6.87 35.46
C VAL A 176 2.38 -5.53 34.95
N ILE A 177 3.24 -5.57 33.93
CA ILE A 177 3.46 -4.42 33.05
C ILE A 177 2.07 -3.97 32.63
N HIS A 178 1.64 -2.77 33.02
CA HIS A 178 0.36 -2.18 32.63
C HIS A 178 0.22 -2.23 31.09
N THR A 179 -0.34 -3.32 30.58
CA THR A 179 -0.81 -3.46 29.21
C THR A 179 -2.18 -2.83 29.24
N ASP A 180 -2.33 -1.74 28.49
CA ASP A 180 -3.63 -1.13 28.23
C ASP A 180 -4.63 -2.24 27.85
N GLU A 181 -5.55 -2.56 28.76
CA GLU A 181 -6.44 -3.74 28.68
C GLU A 181 -7.54 -3.58 27.62
N SER A 182 -7.48 -2.52 26.81
CA SER A 182 -8.58 -2.05 25.98
C SER A 182 -8.32 -2.11 24.47
N PHE A 183 -7.24 -2.74 23.98
CA PHE A 183 -7.04 -2.85 22.54
C PHE A 183 -7.99 -3.87 21.92
N THR A 184 -9.13 -3.38 21.40
CA THR A 184 -9.98 -4.12 20.48
C THR A 184 -9.51 -3.85 19.04
N PRO A 185 -9.08 -4.87 18.29
CA PRO A 185 -8.68 -4.66 16.90
C PRO A 185 -9.90 -4.22 16.08
N ASP A 186 -9.78 -3.07 15.40
CA ASP A 186 -10.75 -2.70 14.38
C ASP A 186 -10.65 -3.72 13.25
N LEU A 187 -11.72 -4.48 13.03
CA LEU A 187 -11.79 -5.49 11.98
C LEU A 187 -12.00 -4.84 10.59
N ASN A 188 -12.38 -3.56 10.53
CA ASN A 188 -12.57 -2.80 9.30
C ASN A 188 -11.28 -2.11 8.84
N ILE A 189 -10.22 -2.89 8.65
CA ILE A 189 -8.90 -2.38 8.21
C ILE A 189 -8.91 -1.83 6.78
N PHE A 190 -9.93 -2.13 5.97
CA PHE A 190 -10.07 -1.61 4.61
C PHE A 190 -11.18 -0.57 4.56
N GLN A 191 -10.79 0.66 4.25
CA GLN A 191 -11.68 1.82 4.13
C GLN A 191 -11.73 2.28 2.67
N ASP A 192 -12.73 3.08 2.33
CA ASP A 192 -12.81 3.69 1.00
C ASP A 192 -11.65 4.68 0.80
N VAL A 193 -11.18 4.83 -0.44
CA VAL A 193 -10.14 5.81 -0.78
C VAL A 193 -10.69 7.22 -0.57
N THR A 194 -10.22 7.90 0.48
CA THR A 194 -10.77 9.19 0.94
C THR A 194 -10.18 10.40 0.21
N HIS A 195 -8.92 10.32 -0.20
CA HIS A 195 -8.18 11.47 -0.73
C HIS A 195 -8.05 11.40 -2.24
N LYS A 196 -8.52 12.47 -2.91
CA LYS A 196 -8.20 12.72 -4.32
C LYS A 196 -6.77 13.27 -4.41
N ASP A 197 -6.04 12.81 -5.40
CA ASP A 197 -4.71 13.30 -5.78
C ASP A 197 -4.78 13.95 -7.17
N THR A 198 -3.78 14.75 -7.51
CA THR A 198 -3.69 15.41 -8.82
C THR A 198 -2.62 14.80 -9.70
N LEU A 199 -1.54 14.28 -9.11
CA LEU A 199 -0.42 13.72 -9.86
C LEU A 199 -0.83 12.51 -10.71
N VAL A 200 -1.58 11.55 -10.15
CA VAL A 200 -2.04 10.38 -10.90
C VAL A 200 -3.17 10.76 -11.84
N LYS A 201 -4.08 11.66 -11.43
CA LYS A 201 -5.15 12.13 -12.31
C LYS A 201 -4.59 12.75 -13.59
N SER A 202 -3.65 13.70 -13.46
CA SER A 202 -3.00 14.33 -14.62
C SER A 202 -2.23 13.31 -15.46
N PHE A 203 -1.49 12.38 -14.82
CA PHE A 203 -0.80 11.32 -15.55
C PHE A 203 -1.75 10.47 -16.39
N ILE A 204 -2.86 10.02 -15.80
CA ILE A 204 -3.86 9.20 -16.48
C ILE A 204 -4.51 9.98 -17.62
N ASP A 205 -4.90 11.23 -17.40
CA ASP A 205 -5.53 12.06 -18.42
C ASP A 205 -4.63 12.26 -19.63
N GLU A 206 -3.33 12.46 -19.40
CA GLU A 206 -2.35 12.75 -20.44
C GLU A 206 -1.84 11.48 -21.14
N VAL A 207 -1.65 10.36 -20.43
CA VAL A 207 -1.05 9.14 -21.02
C VAL A 207 -1.95 8.52 -22.09
N PHE A 208 -3.27 8.60 -21.93
CA PHE A 208 -4.22 8.09 -22.93
C PHE A 208 -4.38 9.02 -24.14
N MET A 209 -3.96 10.28 -24.07
CA MET A 209 -3.85 11.16 -25.25
C MET A 209 -2.69 10.77 -26.18
N LEU A 210 -1.72 10.00 -25.67
CA LEU A 210 -0.58 9.52 -26.46
C LEU A 210 -0.98 8.30 -27.29
N LYS A 211 -0.47 8.24 -28.53
CA LYS A 211 -0.75 7.14 -29.46
C LYS A 211 -0.24 5.80 -28.91
N PRO A 212 -1.07 4.74 -28.91
CA PRO A 212 -0.63 3.38 -28.61
C PRO A 212 0.26 2.83 -29.73
N GLY A 213 1.01 1.75 -29.45
CA GLY A 213 1.91 1.10 -30.41
C GLY A 213 3.25 1.80 -30.67
N LEU A 214 3.43 3.03 -30.18
CA LEU A 214 4.73 3.69 -30.07
C LEU A 214 5.26 3.59 -28.63
N SER A 215 6.56 3.77 -28.42
CA SER A 215 7.18 3.81 -27.09
C SER A 215 6.89 5.10 -26.29
N LEU A 216 5.84 5.85 -26.65
CA LEU A 216 5.51 7.14 -26.03
C LEU A 216 4.97 6.96 -24.63
N ARG A 217 3.99 6.06 -24.44
CA ARG A 217 3.35 5.83 -23.12
C ARG A 217 4.34 5.28 -22.09
N SER A 218 5.24 4.39 -22.51
CA SER A 218 6.32 3.89 -21.64
C SER A 218 7.34 4.98 -21.27
N THR A 219 7.68 5.87 -22.22
CA THR A 219 8.58 7.00 -21.95
C THR A 219 7.93 8.01 -21.00
N TYR A 220 6.66 8.32 -21.21
CA TYR A 220 5.90 9.23 -20.36
C TYR A 220 5.72 8.68 -18.93
N LEU A 221 5.41 7.38 -18.80
CA LEU A 221 5.43 6.66 -17.52
C LEU A 221 6.80 6.77 -16.82
N ALA A 222 7.90 6.55 -17.53
CA ALA A 222 9.24 6.67 -16.94
C ALA A 222 9.52 8.09 -16.42
N GLN A 223 9.06 9.12 -17.13
CA GLN A 223 9.15 10.52 -16.69
C GLN A 223 8.31 10.78 -15.44
N PHE A 224 7.08 10.24 -15.39
CA PHE A 224 6.22 10.32 -14.22
C PHE A 224 6.87 9.67 -12.98
N LEU A 225 7.40 8.45 -13.12
CA LEU A 225 8.09 7.76 -12.02
C LEU A 225 9.34 8.52 -11.55
N LEU A 226 10.11 9.10 -12.49
CA LEU A 226 11.26 9.93 -12.17
C LEU A 226 10.86 11.20 -11.39
N LEU A 227 9.74 11.83 -11.77
CA LEU A 227 9.19 12.98 -11.05
C LEU A 227 8.82 12.61 -9.61
N LEU A 228 8.09 11.51 -9.41
CA LEU A 228 7.72 11.03 -8.07
C LEU A 228 8.97 10.77 -7.22
N HIS A 229 9.96 10.07 -7.77
CA HIS A 229 11.20 9.77 -7.05
C HIS A 229 11.97 11.04 -6.66
N ARG A 230 12.06 12.03 -7.56
CA ARG A 230 12.69 13.33 -7.26
C ARG A 230 11.94 14.09 -6.17
N LYS A 231 10.60 14.15 -6.24
CA LYS A 231 9.77 14.78 -5.19
C LYS A 231 10.01 14.09 -3.83
N SER A 232 10.05 12.76 -3.78
CA SER A 232 10.32 12.02 -2.53
C SER A 232 11.72 12.27 -1.99
N LEU A 233 12.74 12.33 -2.85
CA LEU A 233 14.11 12.62 -2.42
C LEU A 233 14.25 14.06 -1.90
N THR A 234 13.62 15.04 -2.57
CA THR A 234 13.58 16.43 -2.11
C THR A 234 12.86 16.56 -0.77
N LEU A 235 11.73 15.85 -0.60
CA LEU A 235 11.01 15.79 0.68
C LEU A 235 11.90 15.25 1.81
N LEU A 236 12.63 14.15 1.57
CA LEU A 236 13.56 13.59 2.54
C LEU A 236 14.66 14.58 2.92
N LYS A 237 15.20 15.31 1.94
CA LYS A 237 16.23 16.33 2.18
C LYS A 237 15.71 17.53 2.96
N TYR A 238 14.51 17.99 2.64
CA TYR A 238 13.84 19.05 3.40
C TYR A 238 13.73 18.67 4.88
N ILE A 239 13.22 17.47 5.17
CA ILE A 239 13.05 16.98 6.54
C ILE A 239 14.41 16.77 7.24
N GLU A 240 15.40 16.21 6.54
CA GLU A 240 16.76 16.03 7.09
C GLU A 240 17.36 17.35 7.54
N ASP A 241 17.34 18.37 6.68
CA ASP A 241 18.04 19.61 6.93
C ASP A 241 17.32 20.44 8.00
N GLU A 242 15.99 20.47 7.99
CA GLU A 242 15.19 21.14 9.02
C GLU A 242 15.40 20.53 10.42
N THR A 243 15.49 19.20 10.48
CA THR A 243 15.57 18.47 11.77
C THR A 243 16.99 18.19 12.24
N GLN A 244 18.01 18.67 11.50
CA GLN A 244 19.41 18.32 11.72
C GLN A 244 19.62 16.80 11.73
N LYS A 245 19.06 16.12 10.73
CA LYS A 245 19.06 14.67 10.55
C LYS A 245 18.38 13.94 11.70
N GLY A 246 17.20 14.42 12.11
CA GLY A 246 16.38 13.80 13.15
C GLY A 246 16.79 14.12 14.60
N LYS A 247 17.78 15.00 14.82
CA LYS A 247 18.14 15.45 16.18
C LYS A 247 17.03 16.29 16.83
N LYS A 248 16.20 16.93 16.02
CA LYS A 248 15.05 17.73 16.46
C LYS A 248 13.75 17.12 15.89
N PRO A 249 12.61 17.23 16.59
CA PRO A 249 11.34 16.81 16.04
C PRO A 249 10.97 17.67 14.82
N PHE A 250 10.34 17.06 13.83
CA PHE A 250 9.77 17.78 12.69
C PHE A 250 8.54 18.57 13.11
N ARG A 251 8.40 19.83 12.65
CA ARG A 251 7.27 20.70 13.02
C ARG A 251 6.71 21.54 11.88
N SER A 252 7.35 21.60 10.70
CA SER A 252 6.97 22.51 9.63
C SER A 252 6.24 21.83 8.47
N LEU A 253 5.31 20.92 8.76
CA LEU A 253 4.55 20.21 7.72
C LEU A 253 3.84 21.17 6.74
N ARG A 254 3.26 22.26 7.24
CA ARG A 254 2.60 23.28 6.41
C ARG A 254 3.55 23.95 5.41
N ASN A 255 4.76 24.29 5.84
CA ASN A 255 5.77 24.90 4.99
C ASN A 255 6.25 23.88 3.94
N LEU A 256 6.54 22.65 4.37
CA LEU A 256 6.90 21.56 3.46
C LEU A 256 5.85 21.36 2.36
N LYS A 257 4.56 21.29 2.72
CA LYS A 257 3.46 21.14 1.76
C LYS A 257 3.41 22.29 0.75
N THR A 258 3.74 23.51 1.18
CA THR A 258 3.71 24.70 0.32
C THR A 258 4.95 24.76 -0.58
N ASP A 259 6.13 24.60 -0.01
CA ASP A 259 7.42 24.72 -0.70
C ASP A 259 7.63 23.62 -1.75
N LEU A 260 7.08 22.42 -1.52
CA LEU A 260 7.23 21.27 -2.41
C LEU A 260 6.04 21.05 -3.36
N ASP A 261 5.06 21.95 -3.31
CA ASP A 261 3.82 21.84 -4.08
C ASP A 261 3.12 20.47 -3.83
N LEU A 262 2.84 20.22 -2.54
CA LEU A 262 2.18 19.03 -1.99
C LEU A 262 1.03 19.44 -1.06
N THR A 263 0.30 20.48 -1.45
CA THR A 263 -0.84 20.99 -0.67
C THR A 263 -2.02 20.02 -0.67
N VAL A 264 -2.18 19.28 -1.77
CA VAL A 264 -3.16 18.20 -1.93
C VAL A 264 -2.73 16.98 -1.13
N GLU A 265 -3.60 16.50 -0.26
CA GLU A 265 -3.30 15.40 0.67
C GLU A 265 -3.00 14.08 -0.06
N GLY A 266 -3.71 13.78 -1.15
CA GLY A 266 -3.46 12.59 -1.95
C GLY A 266 -2.06 12.58 -2.57
N ASP A 267 -1.57 13.73 -3.04
CA ASP A 267 -0.23 13.88 -3.61
C ASP A 267 0.85 13.78 -2.53
N LEU A 268 0.62 14.41 -1.38
CA LEU A 268 1.50 14.27 -0.21
C LEU A 268 1.63 12.80 0.19
N ASN A 269 0.52 12.07 0.28
CA ASN A 269 0.51 10.65 0.67
C ASN A 269 1.29 9.77 -0.31
N ILE A 270 1.17 10.02 -1.62
CA ILE A 270 1.98 9.32 -2.64
C ILE A 270 3.47 9.58 -2.41
N VAL A 271 3.87 10.85 -2.30
CA VAL A 271 5.28 11.21 -2.17
C VAL A 271 5.87 10.71 -0.85
N MET A 272 5.10 10.79 0.24
CA MET A 272 5.46 10.27 1.56
C MET A 272 5.58 8.74 1.57
N ALA A 273 4.69 8.01 0.89
CA ALA A 273 4.78 6.55 0.78
C ALA A 273 6.03 6.11 0.03
N LEU A 274 6.39 6.77 -1.08
CA LEU A 274 7.66 6.53 -1.75
C LEU A 274 8.86 6.90 -0.88
N ALA A 275 8.79 8.00 -0.13
CA ALA A 275 9.85 8.41 0.79
C ALA A 275 10.04 7.42 1.94
N GLU A 276 8.97 6.81 2.47
CA GLU A 276 9.01 5.74 3.48
C GLU A 276 9.77 4.50 2.98
N LYS A 277 9.58 4.12 1.71
CA LYS A 277 10.32 3.00 1.09
C LYS A 277 11.80 3.30 0.96
N LEU A 278 12.17 4.56 0.69
CA LEU A 278 13.57 5.00 0.62
C LEU A 278 14.21 5.15 2.00
N ARG A 279 13.43 5.55 3.00
CA ARG A 279 13.84 5.65 4.40
C ARG A 279 12.70 5.26 5.33
N ALA A 280 12.81 4.06 5.87
CA ALA A 280 11.87 3.54 6.85
C ALA A 280 11.83 4.40 8.13
N GLY A 281 10.63 4.54 8.71
CA GLY A 281 10.36 5.30 9.92
C GLY A 281 10.06 6.79 9.68
N LEU A 282 9.96 7.24 8.43
CA LEU A 282 9.67 8.64 8.11
C LEU A 282 8.25 9.03 8.54
N HIS A 283 7.25 8.23 8.19
CA HIS A 283 5.85 8.44 8.57
C HIS A 283 5.71 8.55 10.08
N SER A 284 6.31 7.61 10.83
CA SER A 284 6.30 7.66 12.29
C SER A 284 7.07 8.85 12.86
N PHE A 285 8.11 9.34 12.18
CA PHE A 285 8.84 10.52 12.64
C PHE A 285 8.07 11.83 12.40
N VAL A 286 7.34 11.92 11.28
CA VAL A 286 6.56 13.10 10.88
C VAL A 286 5.21 13.15 11.60
N PHE A 287 4.47 12.05 11.59
CA PHE A 287 3.10 11.95 12.12
C PHE A 287 3.02 11.24 13.47
N GLY A 288 4.00 10.37 13.78
CA GLY A 288 3.99 9.58 15.01
C GLY A 288 4.45 10.35 16.25
N LYS A 289 3.53 11.09 16.87
CA LYS A 289 3.57 11.40 18.31
C LYS A 289 2.28 10.92 18.99
N PRO A 290 2.28 10.67 20.32
CA PRO A 290 1.37 9.72 20.94
C PRO A 290 -0.08 10.15 20.74
N PHE A 291 -0.77 9.38 19.91
CA PHE A 291 -2.22 9.30 19.80
C PHE A 291 -2.93 10.58 19.35
N TYR A 292 -2.91 10.80 18.04
CA TYR A 292 -4.13 11.25 17.36
C TYR A 292 -4.39 10.31 16.19
N THR A 293 -5.52 9.59 16.21
CA THR A 293 -6.01 8.85 15.03
C THR A 293 -6.40 9.85 13.95
N SER A 294 -6.47 9.45 12.67
CA SER A 294 -6.98 10.29 11.56
C SER A 294 -8.30 11.05 11.86
N VAL A 295 -9.16 10.51 12.75
CA VAL A 295 -10.35 11.21 13.26
C VAL A 295 -9.98 12.43 14.10
N GLN A 296 -8.99 12.28 14.99
CA GLN A 296 -8.53 13.34 15.89
C GLN A 296 -7.56 14.33 15.20
N GLU A 297 -6.83 13.91 14.17
CA GLU A 297 -6.10 14.83 13.29
C GLU A 297 -7.05 15.79 12.56
N ARG A 298 -8.21 15.31 12.12
CA ARG A 298 -9.24 16.12 11.48
C ARG A 298 -9.77 17.22 12.41
N ASP A 299 -9.97 16.91 13.69
CA ASP A 299 -10.45 17.85 14.70
C ASP A 299 -9.37 18.86 15.14
N LEU A 300 -8.10 18.45 15.20
CA LEU A 300 -6.96 19.35 15.46
C LEU A 300 -6.69 20.32 14.31
N LEU A 301 -6.86 19.87 13.06
CA LEU A 301 -6.73 20.71 11.87
C LEU A 301 -7.88 21.70 11.70
N MET A 302 -9.03 21.47 12.33
CA MET A 302 -10.16 22.41 12.38
C MET A 302 -10.01 23.46 13.50
N THR A 303 -9.07 23.28 14.42
CA THR A 303 -8.89 24.13 15.62
C THR A 303 -7.57 24.92 15.62
N LEU A 304 -6.78 24.86 14.54
CA LEU A 304 -5.56 25.64 14.27
C LEU A 304 -5.70 26.45 12.97
#